data_AF-A0A1V4FJ19-F1
#
_entry.id   AF-A0A1V4FJ19-F1
#
_cell.length_a   1.000
_cell.length_b   1.000
_cell.length_c   1.000
_cell.angle_alpha   90.00
_cell.angle_beta   90.00
_cell.angle_gamma   90.00
#
_symmetry.space_group_name_H-M   'P 1'
#
loop_
_entity.id
_entity.type
_entity.pdbx_description
1 polymer ?
#
loop_
_entity_poly.entity_id
_entity_poly.type
_entity_poly.pdbx_seq_one_letter_code
_entity_poly.pdbx_strand_id
1 'polypeptide(L)'
;MNNNPETQENINMDLSRDNIYSYIFTTQGYSEEQDDKRKRPLFYWKAFHMYPVVIQNPEQYDFEDEDFDASDLELIVFTEGGDSEHYDCITMNATDLRDFMRNNPSFRTFTAEDLFDELNVI
;
A
#
# COMPACT_ATOMS: atom_id res chain seq x y z
N MET A 1 11.52 -12.23 29.17
CA MET A 1 10.34 -11.69 28.47
C MET A 1 10.27 -12.42 27.15
N ASN A 2 9.34 -13.37 27.03
CA ASN A 2 9.14 -14.12 25.79
C ASN A 2 8.30 -13.25 24.86
N ASN A 3 8.93 -12.62 23.88
CA ASN A 3 8.22 -12.09 22.72
C ASN A 3 7.98 -13.28 21.79
N ASN A 4 6.86 -13.98 21.97
CA ASN A 4 6.34 -14.77 20.86
C ASN A 4 5.93 -13.76 19.78
N PRO A 5 6.50 -13.78 18.58
CA PRO A 5 5.82 -13.17 17.45
C PRO A 5 4.50 -13.94 17.35
N GLU A 6 3.39 -13.24 17.51
CA GLU A 6 2.07 -13.77 17.18
C GLU A 6 2.20 -14.43 15.81
N THR A 7 1.78 -15.69 15.75
CA THR A 7 1.70 -16.49 14.54
C THR A 7 1.09 -15.61 13.45
N GLN A 8 1.93 -15.13 12.52
CA GLN A 8 1.46 -14.66 11.24
C GLN A 8 0.71 -15.84 10.65
N GLU A 9 -0.62 -15.80 10.71
CA GLU A 9 -1.43 -16.76 9.98
C GLU A 9 -0.92 -16.70 8.54
N ASN A 10 -0.65 -17.88 7.96
CA ASN A 10 -0.28 -17.97 6.56
C ASN A 10 -1.41 -17.37 5.74
N ILE A 11 -1.28 -16.08 5.39
CA ILE A 11 -2.20 -15.38 4.50
C ILE A 11 -1.94 -15.94 3.12
N ASN A 12 -2.50 -17.12 2.85
CA ASN A 12 -2.50 -17.76 1.56
C ASN A 12 -3.57 -17.06 0.70
N MET A 13 -3.31 -15.80 0.33
CA MET A 13 -4.13 -15.04 -0.60
C MET A 13 -3.48 -15.03 -1.97
N ASP A 14 -4.11 -15.69 -2.92
CA ASP A 14 -3.84 -15.47 -4.34
C ASP A 14 -4.15 -14.00 -4.65
N LEU A 15 -3.12 -13.20 -4.93
CA LEU A 15 -3.27 -11.80 -5.35
C LEU A 15 -4.02 -11.78 -6.68
N SER A 16 -5.30 -11.43 -6.62
CA SER A 16 -6.19 -11.27 -7.76
C SER A 16 -6.60 -9.81 -7.89
N ARG A 17 -6.94 -9.35 -9.10
CA ARG A 17 -7.44 -7.98 -9.35
C ARG A 17 -8.63 -7.64 -8.45
N ASP A 18 -9.46 -8.63 -8.13
CA ASP A 18 -10.70 -8.46 -7.39
C ASP A 18 -10.46 -8.25 -5.87
N ASN A 19 -9.22 -8.47 -5.42
CA ASN A 19 -8.87 -8.46 -3.99
C ASN A 19 -8.03 -7.22 -3.64
N ILE A 20 -7.43 -6.56 -4.64
CA ILE A 20 -6.56 -5.41 -4.45
C ILE A 20 -7.42 -4.15 -4.32
N TYR A 21 -7.38 -3.56 -3.13
CA TYR A 21 -8.08 -2.33 -2.81
C TYR A 21 -7.35 -1.10 -3.37
N SER A 22 -6.05 -0.99 -3.11
CA SER A 22 -5.24 0.15 -3.51
C SER A 22 -3.75 -0.18 -3.53
N TYR A 23 -2.95 0.77 -3.98
CA TYR A 23 -1.49 0.70 -3.93
C TYR A 23 -0.92 1.93 -3.23
N ILE A 24 -0.03 1.71 -2.27
CA ILE A 24 0.70 2.79 -1.61
C ILE A 24 2.03 2.99 -2.31
N PHE A 25 2.33 4.24 -2.65
CA PHE A 25 3.57 4.66 -3.28
C PHE A 25 4.37 5.53 -2.33
N THR A 26 5.66 5.24 -2.22
CA THR A 26 6.61 6.18 -1.60
C THR A 26 7.04 7.23 -2.61
N THR A 27 6.79 8.50 -2.32
CA THR A 27 7.44 9.61 -3.02
C THR A 27 8.76 9.92 -2.32
N GLN A 28 9.84 9.23 -2.72
CA GLN A 28 11.18 9.66 -2.33
C GLN A 28 11.61 10.81 -3.24
N GLY A 29 11.60 12.04 -2.69
CA GLY A 29 12.22 13.17 -3.36
C GLY A 29 13.73 13.04 -3.30
N TYR A 30 14.37 12.58 -4.37
CA TYR A 30 15.83 12.64 -4.49
C TYR A 30 16.22 14.00 -5.09
N SER A 31 16.89 14.83 -4.28
CA SER A 31 17.60 16.01 -4.78
C SER A 31 19.09 15.74 -4.77
N GLU A 32 19.70 15.71 -5.95
CA GLU A 32 21.15 15.67 -6.05
C GLU A 32 21.69 17.09 -5.82
N GLU A 33 22.63 17.28 -4.89
CA GLU A 33 23.32 18.55 -4.75
C GLU A 33 24.07 18.85 -6.05
N GLN A 34 23.71 19.93 -6.74
CA GLN A 34 24.47 20.37 -7.91
C GLN A 34 25.66 21.22 -7.46
N ASP A 35 26.86 20.90 -7.97
CA ASP A 35 28.06 21.72 -7.78
C ASP A 35 27.85 23.18 -8.25
N ASP A 36 26.95 23.40 -9.22
CA ASP A 36 26.60 24.72 -9.72
C ASP A 36 25.38 25.30 -8.96
N LYS A 37 25.66 26.15 -7.96
CA LYS A 37 24.66 26.85 -7.14
C LYS A 37 23.71 27.78 -7.92
N ARG A 38 23.95 28.02 -9.22
CA ARG A 38 23.08 28.85 -10.08
C ARG A 38 21.99 28.06 -10.77
N LYS A 39 22.09 26.73 -10.78
CA LYS A 39 21.08 25.85 -11.38
C LYS A 39 20.07 25.41 -10.33
N ARG A 40 18.81 25.24 -10.76
CA ARG A 40 17.77 24.71 -9.89
C ARG A 40 18.09 23.26 -9.53
N PRO A 41 17.78 22.79 -8.31
CA PRO A 41 17.93 21.39 -7.95
C PRO A 41 17.30 20.49 -9.01
N LEU A 42 18.03 19.47 -9.46
CA LEU A 42 17.44 18.42 -10.28
C LEU A 42 16.69 17.48 -9.35
N PHE A 43 15.38 17.42 -9.52
CA PHE A 43 14.54 16.42 -8.89
C PHE A 43 14.57 15.17 -9.75
N TYR A 44 15.10 14.08 -9.19
CA TYR A 44 15.01 12.76 -9.79
C TYR A 44 13.96 11.95 -9.04
N TRP A 45 12.95 11.47 -9.77
CA TRP A 45 12.04 10.44 -9.27
C TRP A 45 12.79 9.11 -9.38
N LYS A 46 13.16 8.48 -8.26
CA LYS A 46 13.82 7.17 -8.30
C LYS A 46 13.24 6.23 -7.23
N ALA A 47 12.79 5.07 -7.70
CA ALA A 47 12.15 3.97 -6.98
C ALA A 47 10.77 4.30 -6.39
N PHE A 48 9.72 4.00 -7.15
CA PHE A 48 8.40 3.77 -6.58
C PHE A 48 8.43 2.41 -5.88
N HIS A 49 8.61 2.39 -4.56
CA HIS A 49 8.17 1.20 -3.82
C HIS A 49 6.65 1.26 -3.82
N MET A 50 6.05 0.23 -4.40
CA MET A 50 4.62 0.07 -4.52
C MET A 50 4.21 -1.06 -3.59
N TYR A 51 3.34 -0.73 -2.63
CA TYR A 51 2.86 -1.65 -1.61
C TYR A 51 1.38 -1.94 -1.88
N PRO A 52 1.04 -3.15 -2.35
CA PRO A 52 -0.34 -3.57 -2.50
C PRO A 52 -1.08 -3.53 -1.16
N VAL A 53 -2.30 -3.00 -1.20
CA VAL A 53 -3.27 -3.04 -0.10
C VAL A 53 -4.41 -3.94 -0.54
N VAL A 54 -4.66 -4.99 0.21
CA VAL A 54 -5.66 -6.02 -0.10
C VAL A 54 -6.71 -6.04 1.00
N ILE A 55 -7.97 -6.26 0.62
CA ILE A 55 -9.06 -6.46 1.60
C ILE A 55 -8.94 -7.87 2.16
N GLN A 56 -8.83 -8.01 3.47
CA GLN A 56 -8.86 -9.30 4.14
C GLN A 56 -10.30 -9.84 4.16
N ASN A 57 -10.48 -11.12 3.79
CA ASN A 57 -11.79 -11.79 3.79
C ASN A 57 -12.91 -10.96 3.12
N PRO A 58 -12.74 -10.56 1.84
CA PRO A 58 -13.69 -9.66 1.15
C PRO A 58 -15.13 -10.18 1.14
N GLU A 59 -15.33 -11.50 1.23
CA GLU A 59 -16.63 -12.15 1.30
C GLU A 59 -17.44 -11.84 2.56
N GLN A 60 -16.83 -11.25 3.58
CA GLN A 60 -17.50 -10.82 4.83
C GLN A 60 -18.17 -9.46 4.69
N TYR A 61 -17.91 -8.73 3.60
CA TYR A 61 -18.41 -7.40 3.35
C TYR A 61 -19.44 -7.40 2.22
N ASP A 62 -20.54 -6.69 2.43
CA ASP A 62 -21.53 -6.43 1.39
C ASP A 62 -21.24 -5.07 0.75
N PHE A 63 -20.43 -5.08 -0.32
CA PHE A 63 -20.07 -3.87 -1.05
C PHE A 63 -21.24 -3.26 -1.85
N GLU A 64 -22.35 -3.99 -2.01
CA GLU A 64 -23.56 -3.49 -2.68
C GLU A 64 -24.53 -2.78 -1.71
N ASP A 65 -24.26 -2.84 -0.40
CA ASP A 65 -25.06 -2.14 0.62
C ASP A 65 -24.85 -0.61 0.55
N GLU A 66 -25.95 0.14 0.46
CA GLU A 66 -25.93 1.61 0.43
C GLU A 66 -25.43 2.22 1.75
N ASP A 67 -25.56 1.48 2.86
CA ASP A 67 -25.09 1.87 4.20
C ASP A 67 -23.69 1.31 4.53
N PHE A 68 -23.00 0.71 3.56
CA PHE A 68 -21.66 0.13 3.76
C PHE A 68 -20.64 1.15 4.30
N ASP A 69 -20.09 0.88 5.49
CA ASP A 69 -19.03 1.69 6.08
C ASP A 69 -17.65 1.11 5.76
N ALA A 70 -16.96 1.72 4.80
CA ALA A 70 -15.61 1.33 4.41
C ALA A 70 -14.54 1.54 5.50
N SER A 71 -14.87 2.19 6.63
CA SER A 71 -13.91 2.43 7.72
C SER A 71 -13.56 1.19 8.53
N ASP A 72 -14.42 0.17 8.48
CA ASP A 72 -14.27 -1.12 9.17
C ASP A 72 -13.60 -2.20 8.29
N LEU A 73 -13.18 -1.85 7.07
CA LEU A 73 -12.44 -2.77 6.20
C LEU A 73 -11.13 -3.19 6.87
N GLU A 74 -10.94 -4.50 7.04
CA GLU A 74 -9.66 -5.10 7.41
C GLU A 74 -8.78 -5.19 6.17
N LEU A 75 -7.57 -4.65 6.26
CA LEU A 75 -6.65 -4.49 5.16
C LEU A 75 -5.32 -5.18 5.48
N ILE A 76 -4.73 -5.77 4.46
CA ILE A 76 -3.37 -6.32 4.47
C ILE A 76 -2.51 -5.46 3.55
N VAL A 77 -1.50 -4.82 4.12
CA VAL A 77 -0.49 -4.04 3.38
C VAL A 77 0.75 -4.90 3.21
N PHE A 78 1.08 -5.28 1.98
CA PHE A 78 2.29 -6.02 1.66
C PHE A 78 3.50 -5.08 1.61
N THR A 79 4.56 -5.41 2.33
CA THR A 79 5.78 -4.59 2.46
C THR A 79 6.97 -5.22 1.76
N GLU A 80 8.10 -4.52 1.70
CA GLU A 80 9.35 -5.14 1.25
C GLU A 80 9.80 -6.20 2.24
N GLY A 81 10.31 -7.33 1.73
CA GLY A 81 10.79 -8.43 2.55
C GLY A 81 9.98 -9.71 2.32
N GLY A 82 10.21 -10.70 3.17
CA GLY A 82 9.67 -12.05 3.00
C GLY A 82 10.47 -12.96 2.07
N ASP A 83 9.95 -14.17 1.89
CA ASP A 83 10.44 -15.19 0.96
C ASP A 83 9.35 -15.62 -0.04
N SER A 84 9.65 -16.59 -0.90
CA SER A 84 8.71 -17.04 -1.94
C SER A 84 7.41 -17.67 -1.40
N GLU A 85 7.36 -18.00 -0.12
CA GLU A 85 6.21 -18.62 0.54
C GLU A 85 5.54 -17.66 1.54
N HIS A 86 6.26 -16.69 2.08
CA HIS A 86 5.77 -15.76 3.10
C HIS A 86 6.18 -14.32 2.78
N TYR A 87 5.21 -13.49 2.43
CA TYR A 87 5.44 -12.06 2.25
C TYR A 87 5.33 -11.32 3.59
N ASP A 88 6.24 -10.38 3.83
CA ASP A 88 6.11 -9.47 4.97
C ASP A 88 4.89 -8.58 4.75
N CYS A 89 4.00 -8.52 5.75
CA CYS A 89 2.77 -7.75 5.67
C CYS A 89 2.38 -7.14 7.01
N ILE A 90 1.54 -6.10 6.93
CA ILE A 90 0.96 -5.41 8.08
C ILE A 90 -0.56 -5.45 7.93
N THR A 91 -1.25 -5.97 8.95
CA THR A 91 -2.71 -5.93 9.04
C THR A 91 -3.15 -4.63 9.73
N MET A 92 -4.09 -3.90 9.15
CA MET A 92 -4.67 -2.68 9.72
C MET A 92 -6.09 -2.45 9.19
N ASN A 93 -6.91 -1.66 9.87
CA ASN A 93 -8.19 -1.24 9.29
C ASN A 93 -8.02 -0.02 8.37
N ALA A 94 -9.05 0.31 7.59
CA ALA A 94 -9.04 1.47 6.69
C ALA A 94 -8.87 2.82 7.41
N THR A 95 -9.35 2.95 8.65
CA THR A 95 -9.17 4.17 9.46
C THR A 95 -7.69 4.39 9.81
N ASP A 96 -7.00 3.34 10.25
CA ASP A 96 -5.59 3.36 10.59
C ASP A 96 -4.73 3.66 9.36
N LEU A 97 -5.06 3.06 8.21
CA LEU A 97 -4.40 3.38 6.94
C LEU A 97 -4.57 4.85 6.59
N ARG A 98 -5.80 5.39 6.70
CA ARG A 98 -6.06 6.81 6.42
C ARG A 98 -5.24 7.73 7.33
N ASP A 99 -5.15 7.41 8.61
CA ASP A 99 -4.39 8.22 9.56
C ASP A 99 -2.88 8.09 9.34
N PHE A 100 -2.38 6.91 8.97
CA PHE A 100 -1.01 6.73 8.49
C PHE A 100 -0.70 7.63 7.29
N MET A 101 -1.54 7.63 6.26
CA MET A 101 -1.35 8.43 5.05
C MET A 101 -1.36 9.94 5.35
N ARG A 102 -2.21 10.39 6.29
CA ARG A 102 -2.25 11.79 6.74
C ARG A 102 -0.99 12.21 7.48
N ASN A 103 -0.47 11.34 8.34
CA ASN A 103 0.73 11.61 9.13
C ASN A 103 2.02 11.50 8.31
N ASN A 104 1.99 10.80 7.17
CA ASN A 104 3.15 10.54 6.33
C ASN A 104 2.93 11.06 4.91
N PRO A 105 3.06 12.38 4.66
CA PRO A 105 2.76 13.01 3.37
C PRO A 105 3.72 12.62 2.24
N SER A 106 4.80 11.88 2.54
CA SER A 106 5.69 11.25 1.57
C SER A 106 5.10 9.97 0.96
N PHE A 107 3.93 9.53 1.41
CA PHE A 107 3.20 8.41 0.83
C PHE A 107 1.99 8.93 0.04
N ARG A 108 1.66 8.23 -1.03
CA ARG A 108 0.46 8.44 -1.85
C ARG A 108 -0.27 7.12 -2.03
N THR A 109 -1.58 7.17 -2.18
CA THR A 109 -2.38 5.99 -2.49
C THR A 109 -3.10 6.22 -3.82
N PHE A 110 -3.18 5.16 -4.63
CA PHE A 110 -4.03 5.10 -5.81
C PHE A 110 -4.93 3.88 -5.68
N THR A 111 -6.19 4.00 -6.09
CA THR A 111 -7.05 2.82 -6.19
C THR A 111 -6.47 1.86 -7.25
N ALA A 112 -6.82 0.58 -7.16
CA ALA A 112 -6.39 -0.38 -8.18
C ALA A 112 -6.88 0.04 -9.58
N GLU A 113 -8.12 0.52 -9.69
CA GLU A 113 -8.71 1.01 -10.94
C GLU A 113 -7.92 2.20 -11.51
N ASP A 114 -7.69 3.24 -10.71
CA ASP A 114 -6.94 4.43 -11.15
C ASP A 114 -5.53 4.05 -11.62
N LEU A 115 -4.87 3.13 -10.91
CA LEU A 115 -3.52 2.69 -11.29
C LEU A 115 -3.53 1.92 -12.62
N PHE A 116 -4.47 0.99 -12.81
CA PHE A 116 -4.54 0.23 -14.06
C PHE A 116 -4.88 1.11 -15.27
N ASP A 117 -5.75 2.10 -15.08
CA ASP A 117 -6.06 3.11 -16.09
C ASP A 117 -4.84 3.99 -16.42
N GLU A 118 -4.09 4.45 -15.41
CA GLU A 118 -2.86 5.21 -15.62
C GLU A 118 -1.77 4.40 -16.35
N LEU A 119 -1.66 3.10 -16.04
CA LEU A 119 -0.66 2.21 -16.63
C LEU A 119 -0.99 1.78 -18.07
N ASN A 120 -2.18 2.09 -18.61
CA ASN A 120 -2.59 1.75 -19.98
C ASN A 120 -2.40 0.24 -20.31
N VAL A 121 -2.61 -0.64 -19.34
CA VAL A 121 -2.50 -2.09 -19.54
C VAL A 121 -3.80 -2.60 -20.14
N ILE A 122 -3.83 -2.69 -21.49
CA ILE A 122 -4.86 -3.39 -22.28
C ILE A 122 -4.60 -4.90 -22.22
#